data_AF-A0A519U2Y4-F1
#
_entry.id   AF-A0A519U2Y4-F1
#
_cell.length_a   1.000
_cell.length_b   1.000
_cell.length_c   1.000
_cell.angle_alpha   90.00
_cell.angle_beta   90.00
_cell.angle_gamma   90.00
#
_symmetry.space_group_name_H-M   'P 1'
#
loop_
_entity.id
_entity.type
_entity.pdbx_description
1 polymer ?
#
loop_
_entity_poly.entity_id
_entity_poly.type
_entity_poly.pdbx_seq_one_letter_code
_entity_poly.pdbx_strand_id
1 'polypeptide(L)'
;MRTKYLLPQWSYIMGWIMALPGFVLGYLFLFKKYEIPGFGFRMRDNDGLLEKAFENFTNELAIVLVIVGLLCIAFSKRKQEDELTSKMRLSALHWGVITYYLIYVSVFVAENLLVSVPFIVDHYLELNIFTPLLIFIARFSFLKLFNRDIYLVGNVKLLPNRPVKKIGIVLTLLSLSIAASGLFSPLKYPFSYPLIYICFVFGLLLWSFSKYKIEDEMTKSQRLESLQLAVYFNYFLLLIATLFTYSLDFLSVLAVANFSPLVFFVMRMEYINYRNMNSLRGLVDEK
;
A
#
# COMPACT_ATOMS: atom_id res chain seq x y z
N MET A 1 -4.58 -7.57 23.21
CA MET A 1 -4.90 -8.04 21.82
C MET A 1 -3.71 -8.82 21.24
N ARG A 2 -3.90 -10.06 20.74
CA ARG A 2 -2.83 -10.82 20.08
C ARG A 2 -2.88 -10.63 18.56
N THR A 3 -1.87 -9.99 17.99
CA THR A 3 -1.71 -9.84 16.53
C THR A 3 -1.26 -11.16 15.91
N LYS A 4 -2.05 -11.70 14.98
CA LYS A 4 -1.81 -13.03 14.40
C LYS A 4 -0.76 -13.03 13.28
N TYR A 5 -0.69 -11.97 12.47
CA TYR A 5 0.07 -11.95 11.20
C TYR A 5 1.45 -11.27 11.29
N LEU A 6 2.15 -11.42 12.42
CA LEU A 6 3.51 -10.88 12.57
C LEU A 6 4.57 -11.93 12.26
N LEU A 7 5.65 -11.48 11.61
CA LEU A 7 6.81 -12.29 11.27
C LEU A 7 7.66 -12.61 12.51
N PRO A 8 8.44 -13.70 12.50
CA PRO A 8 9.34 -14.03 13.61
C PRO A 8 10.33 -12.90 13.93
N GLN A 9 10.83 -12.85 15.17
CA GLN A 9 11.71 -11.75 15.61
C GLN A 9 13.01 -11.63 14.79
N TRP A 10 13.58 -12.76 14.34
CA TRP A 10 14.79 -12.77 13.52
C TRP A 10 14.61 -12.07 12.16
N SER A 11 13.37 -11.99 11.66
CA SER A 11 13.08 -11.29 10.40
C SER A 11 13.41 -9.81 10.47
N TYR A 12 13.42 -9.20 11.66
CA TYR A 12 13.79 -7.80 11.79
C TYR A 12 15.24 -7.53 11.35
N ILE A 13 16.17 -8.42 11.75
CA ILE A 13 17.58 -8.29 11.42
C ILE A 13 17.78 -8.62 9.94
N MET A 14 17.18 -9.72 9.47
CA MET A 14 17.22 -10.09 8.05
C MET A 14 16.67 -8.97 7.17
N GLY A 15 15.61 -8.29 7.61
CA GLY A 15 15.01 -7.19 6.87
C GLY A 15 15.98 -6.03 6.63
N TRP A 16 16.80 -5.65 7.62
CA TRP A 16 17.85 -4.65 7.43
C TRP A 16 18.99 -5.12 6.53
N ILE A 17 19.39 -6.40 6.67
CA ILE A 17 20.40 -7.03 5.82
C ILE A 17 19.96 -7.05 4.35
N MET A 18 18.66 -7.14 4.06
CA MET A 18 18.14 -7.11 2.69
C MET A 18 17.86 -5.68 2.20
N ALA A 19 17.18 -4.86 3.01
CA ALA A 19 16.74 -3.53 2.59
C ALA A 19 17.92 -2.58 2.31
N LEU A 20 18.98 -2.59 3.12
CA LEU A 20 20.13 -1.70 2.92
C LEU A 20 20.86 -1.97 1.61
N PRO A 21 21.31 -3.21 1.31
CA PRO A 21 21.88 -3.53 -0.01
C PRO A 21 20.89 -3.29 -1.15
N GLY A 22 19.59 -3.57 -0.95
CA GLY A 22 18.56 -3.27 -1.94
C GLY A 22 18.50 -1.78 -2.29
N PHE A 23 18.50 -0.89 -1.29
CA PHE A 23 18.54 0.56 -1.52
C PHE A 23 19.83 1.02 -2.18
N VAL A 24 20.98 0.47 -1.77
CA VAL A 24 22.28 0.79 -2.40
C VAL A 24 22.27 0.36 -3.86
N LEU A 25 21.80 -0.85 -4.16
CA LEU A 25 21.72 -1.38 -5.52
C LEU A 25 20.75 -0.56 -6.37
N GLY A 26 19.57 -0.22 -5.84
CA GLY A 26 18.61 0.65 -6.51
C GLY A 26 19.16 2.04 -6.80
N TYR A 27 19.91 2.64 -5.86
CA TYR A 27 20.59 3.91 -6.07
C TYR A 27 21.66 3.82 -7.18
N LEU A 28 22.49 2.76 -7.17
CA LEU A 28 23.50 2.54 -8.20
C LEU A 28 22.85 2.33 -9.59
N PHE A 29 21.76 1.58 -9.65
CA PHE A 29 21.02 1.37 -10.89
C PHE A 29 20.46 2.70 -11.43
N LEU A 30 19.69 3.44 -10.61
CA LEU A 30 19.02 4.67 -11.05
C LEU A 30 19.99 5.81 -11.39
N PHE A 31 21.00 6.08 -10.55
CA PHE A 31 21.86 7.25 -10.71
C PHE A 31 23.17 6.98 -11.43
N LYS A 32 23.67 5.74 -11.37
CA LYS A 32 24.95 5.36 -11.99
C LYS A 32 24.76 4.47 -13.21
N LYS A 33 23.52 4.11 -13.56
CA LYS A 33 23.21 3.15 -14.65
C LYS A 33 23.98 1.85 -14.49
N TYR A 34 24.19 1.45 -13.23
CA TYR A 34 24.93 0.26 -12.90
C TYR A 34 24.05 -0.97 -13.09
N GLU A 35 24.55 -1.91 -13.88
CA GLU A 35 23.96 -3.22 -14.11
C GLU A 35 24.98 -4.28 -13.67
N ILE A 36 24.53 -5.29 -12.92
CA ILE A 36 25.40 -6.41 -12.54
C ILE A 36 25.76 -7.18 -13.82
N PRO A 37 27.05 -7.33 -14.14
CA PRO A 37 27.48 -7.96 -15.38
C PRO A 37 27.07 -9.43 -15.41
N GLY A 38 26.39 -9.85 -16.48
CA GLY A 38 25.90 -11.23 -16.65
C GLY A 38 24.69 -11.60 -15.78
N PHE A 39 24.13 -10.65 -15.03
CA PHE A 39 22.93 -10.90 -14.21
C PHE A 39 21.66 -10.65 -15.02
N GLY A 40 21.38 -11.57 -15.93
CA GLY A 40 20.32 -11.42 -16.92
C GLY A 40 20.16 -12.66 -17.78
N PHE A 41 19.10 -12.68 -18.58
CA PHE A 41 18.88 -13.74 -19.58
C PHE A 41 18.74 -13.12 -20.97
N ARG A 42 19.15 -13.88 -21.99
CA ARG A 42 18.77 -13.55 -23.36
C ARG A 42 17.32 -13.93 -23.56
N MET A 43 16.46 -12.93 -23.59
CA MET A 43 15.02 -13.08 -23.78
C MET A 43 14.64 -13.11 -25.27
N ARG A 44 15.50 -12.56 -26.15
CA ARG A 44 15.29 -12.53 -27.61
C ARG A 44 16.55 -12.88 -28.39
N ASP A 45 16.34 -13.29 -29.64
CA ASP A 45 17.40 -13.65 -30.57
C ASP A 45 18.16 -12.44 -31.11
N ASN A 46 17.47 -11.30 -31.31
CA ASN A 46 18.03 -10.07 -31.86
C ASN A 46 17.65 -8.86 -31.01
N ASP A 47 18.53 -7.85 -31.02
CA ASP A 47 18.23 -6.52 -30.48
C ASP A 47 17.14 -5.86 -31.33
N GLY A 48 16.05 -5.46 -30.70
CA GLY A 48 15.02 -4.62 -31.31
C GLY A 48 15.36 -3.13 -31.20
N LEU A 49 14.58 -2.29 -31.87
CA LEU A 49 14.72 -0.82 -31.81
C LEU A 49 14.48 -0.23 -30.40
N LEU A 50 13.69 -0.90 -29.57
CA LEU A 50 13.30 -0.42 -28.23
C LEU A 50 13.73 -1.36 -27.10
N GLU A 51 14.07 -2.62 -27.40
CA GLU A 51 14.25 -3.68 -26.41
C GLU A 51 15.46 -4.53 -26.81
N LYS A 52 16.37 -4.73 -25.87
CA LYS A 52 17.61 -5.46 -26.10
C LYS A 52 17.35 -6.97 -26.07
N ALA A 53 18.22 -7.74 -26.72
CA ALA A 53 18.19 -9.21 -26.68
C ALA A 53 18.48 -9.75 -25.27
N PHE A 54 19.35 -9.06 -24.54
CA PHE A 54 19.72 -9.37 -23.16
C PHE A 54 19.05 -8.40 -22.20
N GLU A 55 18.23 -8.94 -21.30
CA GLU A 55 17.57 -8.19 -20.23
C GLU A 55 18.30 -8.43 -18.91
N ASN A 56 18.64 -7.34 -18.22
CA ASN A 56 19.36 -7.38 -16.95
C ASN A 56 18.37 -7.29 -15.78
N PHE A 57 18.49 -8.18 -14.79
CA PHE A 57 17.53 -8.23 -13.66
C PHE A 57 17.94 -7.38 -12.43
N THR A 58 18.91 -6.47 -12.59
CA THR A 58 19.48 -5.74 -11.44
C THR A 58 18.43 -4.89 -10.72
N ASN A 59 17.52 -4.26 -11.46
CA ASN A 59 16.40 -3.48 -10.90
C ASN A 59 15.38 -4.38 -10.20
N GLU A 60 15.01 -5.52 -10.78
CA GLU A 60 14.08 -6.49 -10.17
C GLU A 60 14.66 -7.01 -8.85
N LEU A 61 15.96 -7.36 -8.84
CA LEU A 61 16.65 -7.77 -7.63
C LEU A 61 16.63 -6.66 -6.57
N ALA A 62 16.91 -5.41 -6.95
CA ALA A 62 16.86 -4.27 -6.03
C ALA A 62 15.45 -4.09 -5.44
N ILE A 63 14.40 -4.15 -6.28
CA ILE A 63 13.00 -4.04 -5.88
C ILE A 63 12.63 -5.17 -4.91
N VAL A 64 12.98 -6.42 -5.22
CA VAL A 64 12.72 -7.59 -4.37
C VAL A 64 13.41 -7.45 -3.01
N LEU A 65 14.70 -7.07 -3.00
CA LEU A 65 15.45 -6.87 -1.76
C LEU A 65 14.85 -5.76 -0.89
N VAL A 66 14.45 -4.63 -1.49
CA VAL A 66 13.82 -3.51 -0.78
C VAL A 66 12.46 -3.92 -0.23
N ILE A 67 11.57 -4.50 -1.05
CA ILE A 67 10.21 -4.86 -0.60
C ILE A 67 10.27 -5.92 0.50
N VAL A 68 10.97 -7.03 0.26
CA VAL A 68 11.06 -8.12 1.24
C VAL A 68 11.74 -7.63 2.51
N GLY A 69 12.82 -6.85 2.36
CA GLY A 69 13.53 -6.25 3.49
C GLY A 69 12.63 -5.35 4.34
N LEU A 70 11.90 -4.43 3.71
CA LEU A 70 11.00 -3.51 4.40
C LEU A 70 9.79 -4.23 5.02
N LEU A 71 9.19 -5.22 4.35
CA LEU A 71 8.12 -6.04 4.94
C LEU A 71 8.60 -6.77 6.19
N CYS A 72 9.80 -7.36 6.13
CA CYS A 72 10.44 -8.01 7.26
C CYS A 72 10.69 -7.05 8.44
N ILE A 73 11.15 -5.82 8.16
CA ILE A 73 11.33 -4.77 9.18
C ILE A 73 9.97 -4.36 9.79
N ALA A 74 9.01 -4.05 8.92
CA ALA A 74 7.70 -3.50 9.25
C ALA A 74 6.88 -4.42 10.17
N PHE A 75 6.83 -5.71 9.86
CA PHE A 75 5.92 -6.65 10.51
C PHE A 75 6.61 -7.71 11.38
N SER A 76 7.89 -7.56 11.66
CA SER A 76 8.60 -8.37 12.66
C SER A 76 8.00 -8.24 14.06
N LYS A 77 7.90 -9.37 14.78
CA LYS A 77 7.61 -9.41 16.22
C LYS A 77 8.73 -8.75 17.01
N ARG A 78 8.37 -8.07 18.10
CA ARG A 78 9.32 -7.49 19.04
C ARG A 78 9.54 -8.42 20.24
N LYS A 79 10.64 -8.21 20.97
CA LYS A 79 11.06 -9.03 22.13
C LYS A 79 9.96 -9.13 23.20
N GLN A 80 9.21 -8.05 23.38
CA GLN A 80 7.97 -8.02 24.14
C GLN A 80 6.88 -7.49 23.21
N GLU A 81 5.85 -8.31 23.00
CA GLU A 81 4.70 -7.98 22.17
C GLU A 81 3.48 -7.84 23.08
N ASP A 82 3.28 -6.63 23.59
CA ASP A 82 2.22 -6.27 24.52
C ASP A 82 1.10 -5.49 23.82
N GLU A 83 0.08 -5.12 24.59
CA GLU A 83 -1.07 -4.37 24.06
C GLU A 83 -0.67 -2.98 23.58
N LEU A 84 0.30 -2.35 24.24
CA LEU A 84 0.88 -1.07 23.82
C LEU A 84 1.46 -1.17 22.42
N THR A 85 2.30 -2.17 22.17
CA THR A 85 2.96 -2.40 20.88
C THR A 85 1.93 -2.66 19.78
N SER A 86 0.90 -3.46 20.06
CA SER A 86 -0.21 -3.69 19.13
C SER A 86 -0.95 -2.40 18.81
N LYS A 87 -1.27 -1.57 19.82
CA LYS A 87 -1.96 -0.29 19.66
C LYS A 87 -1.11 0.73 18.87
N MET A 88 0.20 0.80 19.15
CA MET A 88 1.14 1.63 18.40
C MET A 88 1.23 1.19 16.95
N ARG A 89 1.23 -0.12 16.67
CA ARG A 89 1.27 -0.64 15.30
C ARG A 89 0.02 -0.27 14.51
N LEU A 90 -1.17 -0.40 15.11
CA LEU A 90 -2.41 0.04 14.48
C LEU A 90 -2.41 1.54 14.21
N SER A 91 -2.01 2.34 15.20
CA SER A 91 -1.92 3.79 15.02
C SER A 91 -0.93 4.16 13.92
N ALA A 92 0.28 3.59 13.93
CA ALA A 92 1.30 3.84 12.93
C ALA A 92 0.86 3.41 11.52
N LEU A 93 0.20 2.25 11.38
CA LEU A 93 -0.23 1.76 10.07
C LEU A 93 -1.37 2.61 9.51
N HIS A 94 -2.34 2.98 10.35
CA HIS A 94 -3.42 3.88 9.96
C HIS A 94 -2.89 5.25 9.50
N TRP A 95 -2.07 5.90 10.32
CA TRP A 95 -1.48 7.20 9.95
C TRP A 95 -0.51 7.08 8.78
N GLY A 96 0.25 5.99 8.69
CA GLY A 96 1.16 5.76 7.58
C GLY A 96 0.44 5.68 6.24
N VAL A 97 -0.68 4.97 6.19
CA VAL A 97 -1.52 4.89 4.99
C VAL A 97 -2.12 6.26 4.65
N ILE A 98 -2.67 6.99 5.62
CA ILE A 98 -3.23 8.33 5.38
C ILE A 98 -2.16 9.30 4.85
N THR A 99 -1.01 9.35 5.52
CA THR A 99 0.10 10.24 5.12
C THR A 99 0.64 9.86 3.75
N TYR A 100 0.80 8.56 3.46
CA TYR A 100 1.20 8.09 2.14
C TYR A 100 0.23 8.57 1.06
N TYR A 101 -1.08 8.32 1.22
CA TYR A 101 -2.05 8.70 0.20
C TYR A 101 -2.21 10.21 0.05
N LEU A 102 -2.02 10.98 1.12
CA LEU A 102 -1.98 12.44 1.05
C LEU A 102 -0.81 12.89 0.16
N ILE A 103 0.40 12.39 0.43
CA ILE A 103 1.60 12.69 -0.38
C ILE A 103 1.39 12.25 -1.83
N TYR A 104 0.91 11.03 -2.04
CA TYR A 104 0.66 10.46 -3.36
C TYR A 104 -0.31 11.31 -4.19
N VAL A 105 -1.47 11.69 -3.62
CA VAL A 105 -2.45 12.53 -4.31
C VAL A 105 -1.89 13.93 -4.58
N SER A 106 -1.15 14.51 -3.63
CA SER A 106 -0.49 15.81 -3.85
C SER A 106 0.52 15.77 -5.00
N VAL A 107 1.35 14.73 -5.07
CA VAL A 107 2.31 14.53 -6.18
C VAL A 107 1.58 14.30 -7.50
N PHE A 108 0.57 13.43 -7.51
CA PHE A 108 -0.24 13.14 -8.70
C PHE A 108 -0.94 14.38 -9.25
N VAL A 109 -1.50 15.24 -8.38
CA VAL A 109 -2.11 16.52 -8.79
C VAL A 109 -1.04 17.48 -9.30
N ALA A 110 0.14 17.56 -8.65
CA ALA A 110 1.22 18.44 -9.09
C ALA A 110 1.73 18.08 -10.50
N GLU A 111 1.91 16.79 -10.77
CA GLU A 111 2.29 16.24 -12.08
C GLU A 111 1.25 16.59 -13.15
N ASN A 112 -0.04 16.41 -12.86
CA ASN A 112 -1.10 16.60 -13.85
C ASN A 112 -1.56 18.06 -14.02
N LEU A 113 -1.24 18.97 -13.09
CA LEU A 113 -1.91 20.28 -13.01
C LEU A 113 -1.01 21.51 -12.80
N LEU A 114 0.16 21.40 -12.12
CA LEU A 114 0.80 22.61 -11.55
C LEU A 114 2.28 22.81 -11.92
N VAL A 115 3.16 21.80 -11.90
CA VAL A 115 4.61 21.98 -12.17
C VAL A 115 5.27 20.66 -12.55
N SER A 116 6.04 20.62 -13.66
CA SER A 116 6.95 19.53 -13.98
C SER A 116 8.25 19.64 -13.17
N VAL A 117 8.30 19.02 -11.99
CA VAL A 117 9.58 18.82 -11.27
C VAL A 117 10.24 17.56 -11.84
N PRO A 118 11.34 17.65 -12.61
CA PRO A 118 11.81 16.53 -13.45
C PRO A 118 12.04 15.22 -12.67
N PHE A 119 12.71 15.28 -11.52
CA PHE A 119 13.07 14.07 -10.77
C PHE A 119 11.88 13.32 -10.17
N ILE A 120 10.91 14.04 -9.60
CA ILE A 120 9.76 13.39 -8.96
C ILE A 120 8.85 12.83 -10.06
N VAL A 121 8.68 13.55 -11.16
CA VAL A 121 7.83 13.13 -12.28
C VAL A 121 8.36 11.86 -12.94
N ASP A 122 9.67 11.72 -13.13
CA ASP A 122 10.23 10.57 -13.83
C ASP A 122 10.16 9.27 -13.00
N HIS A 123 10.14 9.37 -11.66
CA HIS A 123 10.27 8.21 -10.76
C HIS A 123 9.12 8.04 -9.76
N TYR A 124 8.05 8.84 -9.79
CA TYR A 124 7.03 8.80 -8.73
C TYR A 124 6.40 7.42 -8.55
N LEU A 125 6.13 6.69 -9.64
CA LEU A 125 5.55 5.34 -9.59
C LEU A 125 6.48 4.34 -8.90
N GLU A 126 7.78 4.44 -9.14
CA GLU A 126 8.80 3.58 -8.54
C GLU A 126 8.96 3.88 -7.04
N LEU A 127 8.98 5.16 -6.67
CA LEU A 127 9.05 5.60 -5.27
C LEU A 127 7.85 5.10 -4.45
N ASN A 128 6.67 4.97 -5.07
CA ASN A 128 5.47 4.46 -4.41
C ASN A 128 5.57 3.00 -3.96
N ILE A 129 6.49 2.22 -4.55
CA ILE A 129 6.72 0.83 -4.13
C ILE A 129 7.08 0.79 -2.64
N PHE A 130 8.04 1.57 -2.19
CA PHE A 130 8.55 1.46 -0.81
C PHE A 130 8.07 2.55 0.14
N THR A 131 7.56 3.68 -0.37
CA THR A 131 7.14 4.84 0.44
C THR A 131 6.10 4.49 1.53
N PRO A 132 5.03 3.71 1.26
CA PRO A 132 4.07 3.32 2.31
C PRO A 132 4.72 2.59 3.48
N LEU A 133 5.63 1.65 3.19
CA LEU A 133 6.34 0.88 4.20
C LEU A 133 7.31 1.75 4.99
N LEU A 134 8.05 2.65 4.33
CA LEU A 134 8.96 3.57 5.00
C LEU A 134 8.24 4.50 5.98
N ILE A 135 7.13 5.13 5.55
CA ILE A 135 6.34 6.02 6.41
C ILE A 135 5.83 5.24 7.63
N PHE A 136 5.31 4.03 7.41
CA PHE A 136 4.86 3.17 8.49
C PHE A 136 5.99 2.81 9.48
N ILE A 137 7.14 2.35 8.98
CA ILE A 137 8.30 1.98 9.80
C ILE A 137 8.81 3.19 10.59
N ALA A 138 8.94 4.35 9.94
CA ALA A 138 9.38 5.58 10.57
C ALA A 138 8.44 5.99 11.70
N ARG A 139 7.12 6.01 11.44
CA ARG A 139 6.12 6.37 12.45
C ARG A 139 6.07 5.39 13.61
N PHE A 140 6.15 4.09 13.32
CA PHE A 140 6.16 3.05 14.35
C PHE A 140 7.42 3.16 15.23
N SER A 141 8.58 3.39 14.62
CA SER A 141 9.85 3.58 15.33
C SER A 141 9.82 4.83 16.20
N PHE A 142 9.30 5.94 15.68
CA PHE A 142 9.10 7.18 16.45
C PHE A 142 8.19 6.95 17.66
N LEU A 143 7.01 6.34 17.47
CA LEU A 143 6.06 6.10 18.57
C LEU A 143 6.70 5.25 19.68
N LYS A 144 7.51 4.26 19.31
CA LYS A 144 8.20 3.41 20.27
C LYS A 144 9.26 4.15 21.09
N LEU A 145 9.94 5.14 20.50
CA LEU A 145 10.97 5.92 21.20
C LEU A 145 10.35 6.87 22.23
N PHE A 146 9.23 7.51 21.89
CA PHE A 146 8.64 8.58 22.70
C PHE A 146 7.50 8.12 23.62
N ASN A 147 6.73 7.10 23.25
CA ASN A 147 5.56 6.68 24.02
C ASN A 147 5.84 5.38 24.77
N ARG A 148 6.16 5.50 26.08
CA ARG A 148 6.39 4.34 26.95
C ARG A 148 5.11 3.79 27.59
N ASP A 149 4.02 4.55 27.56
CA ASP A 149 2.75 4.20 28.20
C ASP A 149 1.56 4.15 27.22
N ILE A 150 0.62 3.23 27.48
CA ILE A 150 -0.60 3.00 26.67
C ILE A 150 -1.48 4.24 26.56
N TYR A 151 -1.50 5.05 27.62
CA TYR A 151 -2.32 6.26 27.71
C TYR A 151 -1.78 7.42 26.86
N LEU A 152 -0.47 7.44 26.56
CA LEU A 152 0.14 8.46 25.69
C LEU A 152 -0.15 8.21 24.20
N VAL A 153 -0.49 6.97 23.83
CA VAL A 153 -0.89 6.63 22.48
C VAL A 153 -2.35 7.02 22.28
N GLY A 154 -2.58 8.17 21.65
CA GLY A 154 -3.92 8.63 21.27
C GLY A 154 -4.69 7.59 20.43
N ASN A 155 -6.01 7.57 20.60
CA ASN A 155 -6.88 6.72 19.79
C ASN A 155 -6.85 7.15 18.32
N VAL A 156 -6.98 6.17 17.43
CA VAL A 156 -7.09 6.40 16.00
C VAL A 156 -8.35 7.24 15.71
N LYS A 157 -8.17 8.40 15.07
CA LYS A 157 -9.27 9.28 14.68
C LYS A 157 -9.88 8.78 13.37
N LEU A 158 -11.00 8.07 13.48
CA LEU A 158 -11.77 7.60 12.33
C LEU A 158 -12.84 8.62 11.94
N LEU A 159 -13.16 8.68 10.64
CA LEU A 159 -14.22 9.52 10.09
C LEU A 159 -15.61 9.05 10.57
N PRO A 160 -16.60 9.94 10.73
CA PRO A 160 -17.94 9.55 11.17
C PRO A 160 -18.59 8.58 10.17
N ASN A 161 -19.46 7.69 10.66
CA ASN A 161 -20.16 6.70 9.81
C ASN A 161 -21.08 7.39 8.79
N ARG A 162 -22.05 8.18 9.25
CA ARG A 162 -22.93 8.98 8.38
C ARG A 162 -22.60 10.46 8.56
N PRO A 163 -22.56 11.27 7.47
CA PRO A 163 -22.81 10.90 6.07
C PRO A 163 -21.57 10.35 5.32
N VAL A 164 -20.37 10.46 5.91
CA VAL A 164 -19.10 10.28 5.19
C VAL A 164 -18.92 8.89 4.55
N LYS A 165 -19.30 7.79 5.22
CA LYS A 165 -19.19 6.44 4.64
C LYS A 165 -20.00 6.29 3.36
N LYS A 166 -21.25 6.80 3.37
CA LYS A 166 -22.14 6.75 2.20
C LYS A 166 -21.57 7.57 1.05
N ILE A 167 -21.05 8.76 1.34
CA ILE A 167 -20.39 9.61 0.34
C ILE A 167 -19.20 8.86 -0.27
N GLY A 168 -18.35 8.24 0.55
CA GLY A 168 -17.22 7.44 0.08
C GLY A 168 -17.66 6.30 -0.85
N ILE A 169 -18.64 5.50 -0.46
CA ILE A 169 -19.18 4.40 -1.28
C ILE A 169 -19.71 4.92 -2.62
N VAL A 170 -20.58 5.94 -2.60
CA VAL A 170 -21.18 6.50 -3.82
C VAL A 170 -20.09 7.05 -4.74
N LEU A 171 -19.10 7.76 -4.19
CA LEU A 171 -18.00 8.32 -4.96
C LEU A 171 -17.14 7.23 -5.61
N THR A 172 -16.83 6.14 -4.89
CA THR A 172 -16.07 5.01 -5.46
C THR A 172 -16.83 4.30 -6.58
N LEU A 173 -18.13 4.06 -6.41
CA LEU A 173 -18.92 3.34 -7.41
C LEU A 173 -19.16 4.21 -8.65
N LEU A 174 -19.39 5.51 -8.46
CA LEU A 174 -19.57 6.46 -9.55
C LEU A 174 -18.28 6.59 -10.37
N SER A 175 -17.14 6.81 -9.72
CA SER A 175 -15.84 6.90 -10.42
C SER A 175 -15.49 5.61 -11.16
N LEU A 176 -15.73 4.44 -10.55
CA LEU A 176 -15.53 3.14 -11.18
C LEU A 176 -16.44 2.95 -12.42
N SER A 177 -17.71 3.36 -12.32
CA SER A 177 -18.67 3.25 -13.43
C SER A 177 -18.28 4.14 -14.61
N ILE A 178 -17.82 5.37 -14.34
CA ILE A 178 -17.32 6.28 -15.38
C ILE A 178 -16.04 5.71 -16.01
N ALA A 179 -15.10 5.22 -15.20
CA ALA A 179 -13.88 4.58 -15.71
C ALA A 179 -14.19 3.38 -16.62
N ALA A 180 -15.16 2.53 -16.23
CA ALA A 180 -15.60 1.40 -17.03
C ALA A 180 -16.26 1.84 -18.35
N SER A 181 -17.05 2.91 -18.35
CA SER A 181 -17.63 3.45 -19.59
C SER A 181 -16.56 3.95 -20.57
N GLY A 182 -15.45 4.49 -20.04
CA GLY A 182 -14.30 4.95 -20.82
C GLY A 182 -13.60 3.85 -21.61
N LEU A 183 -13.81 2.57 -21.25
CA LEU A 183 -13.29 1.42 -22.00
C LEU A 183 -14.05 1.20 -23.32
N PHE A 184 -15.32 1.56 -23.39
CA PHE A 184 -16.16 1.41 -24.59
C PHE A 184 -16.22 2.67 -25.44
N SER A 185 -16.26 3.84 -24.78
CA SER A 185 -16.25 5.14 -25.44
C SER A 185 -15.19 6.03 -24.79
N PRO A 186 -14.05 6.28 -25.47
CA PRO A 186 -12.97 7.06 -24.88
C PRO A 186 -13.47 8.46 -24.52
N LEU A 187 -13.15 8.89 -23.31
CA LEU A 187 -13.56 10.21 -22.82
C LEU A 187 -12.93 11.31 -23.66
N LYS A 188 -13.76 12.27 -24.09
CA LYS A 188 -13.36 13.35 -25.02
C LYS A 188 -12.25 14.26 -24.46
N TYR A 189 -12.19 14.42 -23.14
CA TYR A 189 -11.26 15.35 -22.49
C TYR A 189 -10.15 14.59 -21.74
N PRO A 190 -8.86 14.95 -21.96
CA PRO A 190 -7.73 14.23 -21.36
C PRO A 190 -7.70 14.36 -19.83
N PHE A 191 -8.09 15.51 -19.29
CA PHE A 191 -8.15 15.76 -17.84
C PHE A 191 -9.21 14.93 -17.09
N SER A 192 -10.09 14.23 -17.81
CA SER A 192 -11.12 13.39 -17.19
C SER A 192 -10.52 12.19 -16.45
N TYR A 193 -9.53 11.51 -17.02
CA TYR A 193 -8.97 10.29 -16.41
C TYR A 193 -8.25 10.56 -15.08
N PRO A 194 -7.35 11.56 -14.96
CA PRO A 194 -6.73 11.90 -13.67
C PRO A 194 -7.77 12.30 -12.61
N LEU A 195 -8.80 13.06 -13.00
CA LEU A 195 -9.86 13.46 -12.07
C LEU A 195 -10.68 12.26 -11.57
N ILE A 196 -11.06 11.34 -12.46
CA ILE A 196 -11.77 10.12 -12.10
C ILE A 196 -10.93 9.28 -11.14
N TYR A 197 -9.63 9.16 -11.42
CA TYR A 197 -8.70 8.41 -10.57
C TYR A 197 -8.57 9.03 -9.17
N ILE A 198 -8.42 10.34 -9.06
CA ILE A 198 -8.39 11.05 -7.76
C ILE A 198 -9.70 10.83 -7.00
N CYS A 199 -10.84 11.00 -7.67
CA CYS A 199 -12.16 10.76 -7.08
C CYS A 199 -12.30 9.31 -6.57
N PHE A 200 -11.78 8.33 -7.33
CA PHE A 200 -11.78 6.92 -6.95
C PHE A 200 -10.94 6.65 -5.69
N VAL A 201 -9.69 7.09 -5.67
CA VAL A 201 -8.79 6.93 -4.51
C VAL A 201 -9.34 7.67 -3.29
N PHE A 202 -9.85 8.90 -3.47
CA PHE A 202 -10.43 9.68 -2.38
C PHE A 202 -11.70 9.01 -1.82
N GLY A 203 -12.57 8.48 -2.68
CA GLY A 203 -13.72 7.69 -2.26
C GLY A 203 -13.33 6.47 -1.42
N LEU A 204 -12.29 5.74 -1.84
CA LEU A 204 -11.78 4.57 -1.12
C LEU A 204 -11.20 4.94 0.25
N LEU A 205 -10.52 6.09 0.36
CA LEU A 205 -10.04 6.62 1.65
C LEU A 205 -11.20 6.97 2.59
N LEU A 206 -12.23 7.66 2.10
CA LEU A 206 -13.40 7.98 2.90
C LEU A 206 -14.13 6.71 3.36
N TRP A 207 -14.25 5.71 2.48
CA TRP A 207 -14.89 4.43 2.82
C TRP A 207 -14.07 3.65 3.85
N SER A 208 -12.77 3.45 3.61
CA SER A 208 -11.89 2.66 4.47
C SER A 208 -11.77 3.22 5.89
N PHE A 209 -11.64 4.55 6.04
CA PHE A 209 -11.40 5.18 7.34
C PHE A 209 -12.66 5.71 8.04
N SER A 210 -13.85 5.40 7.52
CA SER A 210 -15.11 5.69 8.21
C SER A 210 -15.45 4.63 9.26
N LYS A 211 -15.99 5.08 10.41
CA LYS A 211 -16.45 4.23 11.51
C LYS A 211 -17.60 3.32 11.10
N TYR A 212 -17.66 2.13 11.70
CA TYR A 212 -18.85 1.30 11.68
C TYR A 212 -19.90 1.82 12.68
N LYS A 213 -21.11 1.24 12.68
CA LYS A 213 -22.18 1.64 13.61
C LYS A 213 -21.78 1.35 15.06
N ILE A 214 -21.11 0.22 15.28
CA ILE A 214 -20.55 -0.21 16.54
C ILE A 214 -19.05 -0.35 16.29
N GLU A 215 -18.24 0.46 16.98
CA GLU A 215 -16.78 0.46 16.83
C GLU A 215 -16.16 0.11 18.18
N ASP A 216 -16.09 -1.19 18.45
CA ASP A 216 -15.53 -1.77 19.67
C ASP A 216 -14.05 -2.14 19.52
N GLU A 217 -13.48 -2.74 20.56
CA GLU A 217 -12.09 -3.21 20.56
C GLU A 217 -11.84 -4.31 19.53
N MET A 218 -12.80 -5.22 19.35
CA MET A 218 -12.71 -6.28 18.36
C MET A 218 -12.61 -5.68 16.95
N THR A 219 -13.44 -4.70 16.61
CA THR A 219 -13.44 -4.04 15.30
C THR A 219 -12.10 -3.33 15.04
N LYS A 220 -11.53 -2.67 16.04
CA LYS A 220 -10.18 -2.07 15.94
C LYS A 220 -9.10 -3.12 15.66
N SER A 221 -9.17 -4.27 16.32
CA SER A 221 -8.23 -5.37 16.06
C SER A 221 -8.40 -5.94 14.65
N GLN A 222 -9.64 -6.11 14.19
CA GLN A 222 -9.96 -6.59 12.84
C GLN A 222 -9.48 -5.60 11.76
N ARG A 223 -9.56 -4.29 12.00
CA ARG A 223 -8.98 -3.26 11.12
C ARG A 223 -7.46 -3.40 11.03
N LEU A 224 -6.77 -3.58 12.16
CA LEU A 224 -5.32 -3.78 12.15
C LEU A 224 -4.96 -4.98 11.27
N GLU A 225 -5.61 -6.11 11.51
CA GLU A 225 -5.39 -7.34 10.75
C GLU A 225 -5.73 -7.17 9.27
N SER A 226 -6.83 -6.49 8.94
CA SER A 226 -7.23 -6.23 7.56
C SER A 226 -6.21 -5.39 6.83
N LEU A 227 -5.69 -4.35 7.49
CA LEU A 227 -4.75 -3.42 6.87
C LEU A 227 -3.39 -4.09 6.69
N GLN A 228 -2.96 -4.91 7.64
CA GLN A 228 -1.76 -5.76 7.50
C GLN A 228 -1.91 -6.73 6.33
N LEU A 229 -3.03 -7.43 6.23
CA LEU A 229 -3.28 -8.37 5.12
C LEU A 229 -3.39 -7.67 3.77
N ALA A 230 -3.98 -6.47 3.72
CA ALA A 230 -4.03 -5.66 2.50
C ALA A 230 -2.63 -5.29 1.99
N VAL A 231 -1.76 -4.87 2.91
CA VAL A 231 -0.36 -4.58 2.62
C VAL A 231 0.36 -5.83 2.12
N TYR A 232 0.25 -6.96 2.84
CA TYR A 232 0.89 -8.21 2.43
C TYR A 232 0.41 -8.69 1.06
N PHE A 233 -0.91 -8.66 0.82
CA PHE A 233 -1.49 -9.10 -0.45
C PHE A 233 -1.01 -8.21 -1.61
N ASN A 234 -1.01 -6.89 -1.43
CA ASN A 234 -0.54 -5.96 -2.45
C ASN A 234 0.94 -6.18 -2.79
N TYR A 235 1.80 -6.30 -1.78
CA TYR A 235 3.22 -6.51 -2.03
C TYR A 235 3.54 -7.92 -2.55
N PHE A 236 2.74 -8.92 -2.20
CA PHE A 236 2.85 -10.25 -2.80
C PHE A 236 2.55 -10.21 -4.30
N LEU A 237 1.45 -9.55 -4.71
CA LEU A 237 1.14 -9.36 -6.12
C LEU A 237 2.20 -8.54 -6.85
N LEU A 238 2.72 -7.49 -6.20
CA LEU A 238 3.76 -6.65 -6.79
C LEU A 238 5.06 -7.43 -7.00
N LEU A 239 5.47 -8.27 -6.03
CA LEU A 239 6.64 -9.15 -6.19
C LEU A 239 6.45 -10.17 -7.33
N ILE A 240 5.26 -10.75 -7.47
CA ILE A 240 4.95 -11.63 -8.61
C ILE A 240 5.08 -10.83 -9.91
N ALA A 241 4.46 -9.66 -10.00
CA ALA A 241 4.52 -8.84 -11.20
C ALA A 241 5.95 -8.44 -11.57
N THR A 242 6.78 -8.09 -10.59
CA THR A 242 8.21 -7.79 -10.81
C THR A 242 8.96 -8.97 -11.47
N LEU A 243 8.51 -10.21 -11.29
CA LEU A 243 9.15 -11.38 -11.91
C LEU A 243 8.59 -11.71 -13.31
N PHE A 244 7.36 -11.30 -13.62
CA PHE A 244 6.62 -11.77 -14.81
C PHE A 244 6.24 -10.69 -15.82
N THR A 245 6.27 -9.40 -15.45
CA THR A 245 5.88 -8.28 -16.33
C THR A 245 7.04 -7.31 -16.51
N TYR A 246 7.23 -6.83 -17.74
CA TYR A 246 8.34 -5.96 -18.12
C TYR A 246 7.83 -4.71 -18.85
N SER A 247 8.66 -3.67 -18.97
CA SER A 247 8.38 -2.49 -19.81
C SER A 247 7.07 -1.76 -19.43
N LEU A 248 6.27 -1.34 -20.41
CA LEU A 248 5.02 -0.60 -20.23
C LEU A 248 3.97 -1.36 -19.42
N ASP A 249 3.95 -2.70 -19.51
CA ASP A 249 3.02 -3.52 -18.74
C ASP A 249 3.31 -3.41 -17.24
N PHE A 250 4.58 -3.30 -16.85
CA PHE A 250 4.95 -3.10 -15.45
C PHE A 250 4.46 -1.76 -14.89
N LEU A 251 4.49 -0.68 -15.69
CA LEU A 251 3.95 0.62 -15.26
C LEU A 251 2.44 0.55 -14.96
N SER A 252 1.70 -0.22 -15.75
CA SER A 252 0.28 -0.46 -15.50
C SER A 252 0.04 -1.20 -14.17
N VAL A 253 0.91 -2.16 -13.85
CA VAL A 253 0.85 -2.88 -12.57
C VAL A 253 1.15 -1.95 -11.40
N LEU A 254 2.15 -1.08 -11.51
CA LEU A 254 2.44 -0.08 -10.47
C LEU A 254 1.25 0.86 -10.23
N ALA A 255 0.57 1.29 -11.30
CA ALA A 255 -0.64 2.09 -11.18
C ALA A 255 -1.75 1.35 -10.39
N VAL A 256 -1.96 0.06 -10.69
CA VAL A 256 -2.93 -0.78 -9.97
C VAL A 256 -2.52 -0.99 -8.50
N ALA A 257 -1.24 -1.21 -8.24
CA ALA A 257 -0.69 -1.43 -6.90
C ALA A 257 -0.89 -0.24 -5.95
N ASN A 258 -1.11 0.97 -6.47
CA ASN A 258 -1.34 2.15 -5.65
C ASN A 258 -2.70 2.13 -4.94
N PHE A 259 -3.78 1.70 -5.61
CA PHE A 259 -5.12 1.68 -5.01
C PHE A 259 -5.54 0.30 -4.50
N SER A 260 -4.89 -0.77 -4.96
CA SER A 260 -5.17 -2.16 -4.57
C SER A 260 -5.25 -2.40 -3.04
N PRO A 261 -4.35 -1.84 -2.19
CA PRO A 261 -4.43 -2.03 -0.75
C PRO A 261 -5.74 -1.52 -0.15
N LEU A 262 -6.24 -0.37 -0.63
CA LEU A 262 -7.51 0.18 -0.14
C LEU A 262 -8.69 -0.68 -0.57
N VAL A 263 -8.69 -1.16 -1.81
CA VAL A 263 -9.75 -2.04 -2.34
C VAL A 263 -9.79 -3.35 -1.53
N PHE A 264 -8.65 -4.02 -1.36
CA PHE A 264 -8.57 -5.25 -0.56
C PHE A 264 -9.00 -5.03 0.89
N PHE A 265 -8.52 -3.94 1.51
CA PHE A 265 -8.89 -3.58 2.87
C PHE A 265 -10.41 -3.42 3.02
N VAL A 266 -11.03 -2.64 2.14
CA VAL A 266 -12.48 -2.40 2.14
C VAL A 266 -13.25 -3.69 1.95
N MET A 267 -12.90 -4.50 0.94
CA MET A 267 -13.56 -5.79 0.68
C MET A 267 -13.52 -6.70 1.90
N ARG A 268 -12.34 -6.87 2.52
CA ARG A 268 -12.20 -7.71 3.72
C ARG A 268 -12.98 -7.15 4.90
N MET A 269 -12.94 -5.84 5.12
CA MET A 269 -13.63 -5.21 6.25
C MET A 269 -15.15 -5.30 6.12
N GLU A 270 -15.72 -5.11 4.93
CA GLU A 270 -17.16 -5.29 4.70
C GLU A 270 -17.58 -6.76 4.86
N TYR A 271 -16.78 -7.71 4.36
CA TYR A 271 -17.03 -9.14 4.56
C TYR A 271 -17.06 -9.52 6.05
N ILE A 272 -16.05 -9.07 6.82
CA ILE A 272 -15.98 -9.36 8.26
C ILE A 272 -17.16 -8.72 9.00
N ASN A 273 -17.50 -7.47 8.68
CA ASN A 273 -18.63 -6.78 9.30
C ASN A 273 -19.96 -7.51 9.00
N TYR A 274 -20.18 -7.94 7.75
CA TYR A 274 -21.34 -8.74 7.37
C TYR A 274 -21.43 -10.04 8.17
N ARG A 275 -20.33 -10.79 8.25
CA ARG A 275 -20.25 -12.03 9.03
C ARG A 275 -20.58 -11.81 10.51
N ASN A 276 -20.00 -10.77 11.12
CA ASN A 276 -20.23 -10.46 12.54
C ASN A 276 -21.69 -10.05 12.79
N MET A 277 -22.31 -9.29 11.86
CA MET A 277 -23.72 -8.92 11.96
C MET A 277 -24.64 -10.14 11.85
N ASN A 278 -24.32 -11.09 10.97
CA ASN A 278 -25.11 -12.33 10.83
C ASN A 278 -24.99 -13.21 12.08
N SER A 279 -23.79 -13.37 12.65
CA SER A 279 -23.62 -14.12 13.90
C SER A 279 -24.39 -13.49 15.06
N LEU A 280 -24.45 -12.15 15.13
CA LEU A 280 -25.23 -11.45 16.16
C LEU A 280 -26.74 -11.66 15.99
N ARG A 281 -27.24 -11.72 14.76
CA ARG A 281 -28.66 -12.00 14.48
C ARG A 281 -29.06 -13.40 14.91
N GLY A 282 -28.25 -14.42 14.57
CA GLY A 282 -28.51 -15.79 14.98
C GLY A 282 -28.62 -15.96 16.51
N LEU A 283 -27.81 -15.23 17.27
CA LEU A 283 -27.88 -15.24 18.75
C LEU A 283 -29.11 -14.53 19.33
N VAL A 284 -29.73 -13.63 18.57
CA VAL A 284 -30.98 -12.95 18.97
C VAL A 284 -32.17 -13.83 18.64
N ASP A 285 -32.14 -14.55 17.53
CA ASP A 285 -33.23 -15.44 17.10
C ASP A 285 -33.32 -16.73 17.96
N GLU A 286 -32.25 -17.10 18.66
CA GLU A 286 -32.21 -18.22 19.63
C GLU A 286 -32.71 -17.86 21.05
N LYS A 287 -33.03 -16.59 21.33
CA LYS A 287 -33.52 -16.11 22.64
C LYS A 287 -34.99 -15.75 22.62
#